data_AF-A0A0M0JVY6-F1
#
_entry.id   AF-A0A0M0JVY6-F1
#
_cell.length_a   1.000
_cell.length_b   1.000
_cell.length_c   1.000
_cell.angle_alpha   90.00
_cell.angle_beta   90.00
_cell.angle_gamma   90.00
#
_symmetry.space_group_name_H-M   'P 1'
#
loop_
_entity.id
_entity.type
_entity.pdbx_description
1 polymer ?
#
loop_
_entity_poly.entity_id
_entity_poly.type
_entity_poly.pdbx_seq_one_letter_code
_entity_poly.pdbx_strand_id
1 'polypeptide(L)'
;MLLAVSGNGINSDAEYLDVETVRIPVQVDQAGTSIYFAVSANDDVAIAAVRFCSTHLPGTDQKECAQQLVSQISIMKGLRDEAQQALPGISFVVRSPSGAELRFVHEEGANPAVEAQSFCRVHYESVPSGKCVEAMLKNMQRAFVEVQSADT
;
A
#
# COMPACT_ATOMS: atom_id res chain seq x y z
N MET A 1 4.16 27.70 44.63
CA MET A 1 2.76 27.31 44.32
C MET A 1 2.75 26.92 42.85
N LEU A 2 2.72 25.62 42.55
CA LEU A 2 2.57 25.08 41.20
C LEU A 2 1.08 25.07 40.84
N LEU A 3 0.69 25.59 39.69
CA LEU A 3 -0.58 25.24 39.05
C LEU A 3 -0.47 25.24 37.51
N ALA A 4 -0.65 24.02 36.98
CA ALA A 4 -1.29 23.60 35.73
C ALA A 4 -0.72 24.05 34.37
N VAL A 5 -0.05 23.08 33.73
CA VAL A 5 0.02 22.90 32.27
C VAL A 5 -1.40 22.73 31.74
N SER A 6 -1.84 23.62 30.84
CA SER A 6 -2.98 23.37 29.97
C SER A 6 -2.45 22.85 28.64
N GLY A 7 -2.57 21.54 28.45
CA GLY A 7 -2.30 20.89 27.17
C GLY A 7 -3.23 21.46 26.11
N ASN A 8 -2.64 21.88 25.00
CA ASN A 8 -3.37 22.36 23.84
C ASN A 8 -2.96 21.52 22.64
N GLY A 9 -3.96 20.87 22.04
CA GLY A 9 -3.92 20.38 20.67
C GLY A 9 -2.96 19.23 20.40
N ILE A 10 -3.39 18.00 20.73
CA ILE A 10 -2.98 16.85 19.93
C ILE A 10 -3.60 17.08 18.55
N ASN A 11 -2.87 17.74 17.65
CA ASN A 11 -3.13 17.62 16.21
C ASN A 11 -2.76 16.19 15.84
N SER A 12 -3.70 15.27 16.04
CA SER A 12 -3.65 13.88 15.59
C SER A 12 -3.87 13.79 14.06
N ASP A 13 -3.19 14.65 13.29
CA ASP A 13 -3.04 14.51 11.84
C ASP A 13 -1.70 13.84 11.51
N ALA A 14 -1.13 13.12 12.47
CA ALA A 14 -0.33 11.95 12.14
C ALA A 14 -1.32 10.89 11.66
N GLU A 15 -1.67 10.95 10.37
CA GLU A 15 -2.07 9.76 9.61
C GLU A 15 -0.97 8.72 9.87
N TYR A 16 -1.19 7.91 10.90
CA TYR A 16 -0.65 6.58 11.01
C TYR A 16 -1.17 5.84 9.78
N LEU A 17 -0.46 5.98 8.65
CA LEU A 17 -0.53 5.03 7.54
C LEU A 17 0.23 3.77 7.97
N ASP A 18 -0.25 3.19 9.07
CA ASP A 18 -0.05 1.79 9.39
C ASP A 18 -1.24 1.04 8.81
N VAL A 19 -0.99 -0.21 8.45
CA VAL A 19 -1.92 -1.17 7.86
C VAL A 19 -2.17 -0.96 6.36
N GLU A 20 -1.29 -1.60 5.57
CA GLU A 20 -1.57 -2.28 4.31
C GLU A 20 -3.05 -2.25 3.84
N THR A 21 -3.49 -1.12 3.28
CA THR A 21 -4.89 -0.93 2.85
C THR A 21 -5.00 -1.14 1.33
N VAL A 22 -5.88 -2.05 0.93
CA VAL A 22 -6.25 -2.30 -0.47
C VAL A 22 -7.46 -1.43 -0.82
N ARG A 23 -7.41 -0.71 -1.95
CA ARG A 23 -8.49 0.17 -2.42
C ARG A 23 -8.95 -0.23 -3.82
N ILE A 24 -10.26 -0.41 -4.01
CA ILE A 24 -10.89 -0.71 -5.30
C ILE A 24 -11.90 0.39 -5.63
N PRO A 25 -11.82 1.03 -6.81
CA PRO A 25 -12.89 1.91 -7.27
C PRO A 25 -14.11 1.07 -7.68
N VAL A 26 -15.27 1.35 -7.09
CA VAL A 26 -16.53 0.70 -7.41
C VAL A 26 -17.48 1.75 -7.98
N GLN A 27 -17.96 1.53 -9.20
CA GLN A 27 -18.97 2.38 -9.80
C GLN A 27 -20.32 2.16 -9.11
N VAL A 28 -20.91 3.22 -8.58
CA VAL A 28 -22.15 3.16 -7.79
C VAL A 28 -23.38 3.68 -8.52
N ASP A 29 -23.19 4.30 -9.68
CA ASP A 29 -24.29 4.77 -10.52
C ASP A 29 -23.97 4.70 -12.02
N GLN A 30 -25.01 4.86 -12.84
CA GLN A 30 -24.89 4.91 -14.30
C GLN A 30 -24.29 6.23 -14.83
N ALA A 31 -24.16 7.25 -13.96
CA ALA A 31 -23.56 8.53 -14.31
C ALA A 31 -22.02 8.48 -14.28
N GLY A 32 -21.43 7.41 -13.76
CA GLY A 32 -19.98 7.21 -13.69
C GLY A 32 -19.38 7.51 -12.32
N THR A 33 -20.20 7.79 -11.30
CA THR A 33 -19.71 8.03 -9.94
C THR A 33 -19.09 6.75 -9.39
N SER A 34 -17.84 6.87 -8.93
CA SER A 34 -17.10 5.77 -8.30
C SER A 34 -16.84 6.09 -6.84
N ILE A 35 -17.11 5.13 -5.96
CA ILE A 35 -16.76 5.17 -4.54
C ILE A 35 -15.71 4.10 -4.28
N TYR A 36 -14.70 4.43 -3.47
CA TYR A 36 -13.64 3.49 -3.15
C TYR A 36 -14.07 2.54 -2.03
N PHE A 37 -14.02 1.24 -2.32
CA PHE A 37 -14.01 0.21 -1.30
C PHE A 37 -12.58 0.04 -0.77
N ALA A 38 -12.38 0.24 0.54
CA ALA A 38 -11.07 0.15 1.18
C ALA A 38 -11.12 -0.89 2.30
N VAL A 39 -10.12 -1.79 2.32
CA VAL A 39 -9.96 -2.81 3.37
C VAL A 39 -8.50 -2.92 3.76
N SER A 40 -8.26 -2.92 5.06
CA SER A 40 -6.95 -3.09 5.68
C SER A 40 -6.59 -4.59 5.75
N ALA A 41 -5.32 -4.91 5.99
CA ALA A 41 -4.87 -6.30 6.13
C ALA A 41 -5.65 -7.10 7.20
N ASN A 42 -6.04 -6.44 8.30
CA ASN A 42 -6.75 -7.07 9.43
C ASN A 42 -8.29 -7.05 9.29
N ASP A 43 -8.83 -6.42 8.23
CA ASP A 43 -10.27 -6.31 8.07
C ASP A 43 -10.87 -7.62 7.54
N ASP A 44 -12.03 -8.01 8.06
CA ASP A 44 -12.86 -9.04 7.47
C ASP A 44 -13.47 -8.50 6.17
N VAL A 45 -12.85 -8.87 5.06
CA VAL A 45 -13.21 -8.42 3.70
C VAL A 45 -14.66 -8.77 3.37
N ALA A 46 -15.16 -9.91 3.84
CA ALA A 46 -16.53 -10.34 3.55
C ALA A 46 -17.54 -9.43 4.25
N ILE A 47 -17.32 -9.12 5.53
CA ILE A 47 -18.18 -8.21 6.29
C ILE A 47 -18.11 -6.79 5.70
N ALA A 48 -16.90 -6.32 5.37
CA ALA A 48 -16.70 -5.01 4.77
C ALA A 48 -17.39 -4.88 3.41
N ALA A 49 -17.30 -5.91 2.56
CA ALA A 49 -17.94 -5.94 1.25
C ALA A 49 -19.47 -5.90 1.34
N VAL A 50 -20.06 -6.68 2.25
CA VAL A 50 -21.52 -6.65 2.49
C VAL A 50 -21.98 -5.26 2.95
N ARG A 51 -21.24 -4.64 3.88
CA ARG A 51 -21.55 -3.28 4.35
C ARG A 51 -21.45 -2.24 3.22
N PHE A 52 -20.42 -2.35 2.39
CA PHE A 52 -20.23 -1.45 1.25
C PHE A 52 -21.39 -1.58 0.26
N CYS A 53 -21.72 -2.80 -0.17
CA CYS A 53 -22.80 -3.06 -1.12
C CYS A 53 -24.17 -2.61 -0.59
N SER A 54 -24.48 -2.88 0.68
CA SER A 54 -25.75 -2.43 1.28
C SER A 54 -25.87 -0.91 1.40
N THR A 55 -24.77 -0.21 1.59
CA THR A 55 -24.75 1.26 1.75
C THR A 55 -24.78 1.99 0.41
N HIS A 56 -24.01 1.52 -0.57
CA HIS A 56 -23.76 2.26 -1.80
C HIS A 56 -24.45 1.65 -3.03
N LEU A 57 -24.88 0.40 -2.95
CA LEU A 57 -25.51 -0.34 -4.05
C LEU A 57 -26.78 -1.09 -3.59
N PRO A 58 -27.74 -0.43 -2.89
CA PRO A 58 -28.89 -1.11 -2.26
C PRO A 58 -29.84 -1.79 -3.24
N GLY A 59 -29.80 -1.44 -4.53
CA GLY A 59 -30.63 -2.03 -5.59
C GLY A 59 -29.99 -3.22 -6.33
N THR A 60 -28.79 -3.64 -5.93
CA THR A 60 -28.08 -4.78 -6.53
C THR A 60 -28.24 -6.04 -5.69
N ASP A 61 -28.01 -7.22 -6.27
CA ASP A 61 -27.91 -8.45 -5.50
C ASP A 61 -26.70 -8.33 -4.55
N GLN A 62 -26.99 -8.15 -3.26
CA GLN A 62 -25.97 -7.91 -2.25
C GLN A 62 -24.99 -9.07 -2.11
N LYS A 63 -25.46 -10.30 -2.33
CA LYS A 63 -24.63 -11.49 -2.23
C LYS A 63 -23.65 -11.53 -3.41
N GLU A 64 -24.15 -11.28 -4.61
CA GLU A 64 -23.32 -11.23 -5.81
C GLU A 64 -22.31 -10.08 -5.74
N CYS A 65 -22.74 -8.88 -5.35
CA CYS A 65 -21.88 -7.72 -5.17
C CYS A 65 -20.75 -8.00 -4.16
N ALA A 66 -21.10 -8.54 -2.99
CA ALA A 66 -20.11 -8.85 -1.96
C ALA A 66 -19.11 -9.92 -2.42
N GLN A 67 -19.58 -10.96 -3.12
CA GLN A 67 -18.71 -12.00 -3.67
C GLN A 67 -17.74 -11.46 -4.72
N GLN A 68 -18.20 -10.55 -5.60
CA GLN A 68 -17.35 -9.91 -6.59
C GLN A 68 -16.25 -9.06 -5.91
N LEU A 69 -16.60 -8.25 -4.90
CA LEU A 69 -15.63 -7.44 -4.16
C LEU A 69 -14.62 -8.29 -3.39
N VAL A 70 -15.08 -9.35 -2.72
CA VAL A 70 -14.19 -10.31 -2.01
C VAL A 70 -13.23 -10.96 -3.00
N SER A 71 -13.73 -11.43 -4.16
CA SER A 71 -12.91 -12.05 -5.19
C SER A 71 -11.83 -11.08 -5.71
N GLN A 72 -12.20 -9.85 -6.03
CA GLN A 72 -11.24 -8.83 -6.50
C GLN A 72 -10.18 -8.52 -5.43
N ILE A 73 -10.58 -8.38 -4.16
CA ILE A 73 -9.60 -8.18 -3.07
C ILE A 73 -8.69 -9.39 -2.93
N SER A 74 -9.20 -10.62 -3.00
CA SER A 74 -8.38 -11.83 -2.93
C SER A 74 -7.39 -11.93 -4.09
N ILE A 75 -7.79 -11.51 -5.30
CA ILE A 75 -6.88 -11.42 -6.46
C ILE A 75 -5.81 -10.35 -6.22
N MET A 76 -6.19 -9.16 -5.73
CA MET A 76 -5.21 -8.09 -5.47
C MET A 76 -4.27 -8.42 -4.30
N LYS A 77 -4.77 -9.11 -3.27
CA LYS A 77 -3.95 -9.68 -2.20
C LYS A 77 -3.06 -10.80 -2.74
N GLY A 78 -3.58 -11.72 -3.55
CA GLY A 78 -2.80 -12.78 -4.18
C GLY A 78 -1.68 -12.26 -5.09
N LEU A 79 -1.95 -11.27 -5.95
CA LEU A 79 -0.94 -10.61 -6.79
C LEU A 79 0.10 -9.86 -5.95
N ARG A 80 -0.32 -9.31 -4.81
CA ARG A 80 0.58 -8.68 -3.84
C ARG A 80 1.43 -9.73 -3.13
N ASP A 81 0.84 -10.83 -2.69
CA ASP A 81 1.52 -11.92 -1.99
C ASP A 81 2.47 -12.66 -2.94
N GLU A 82 2.13 -12.77 -4.23
CA GLU A 82 3.02 -13.20 -5.31
C GLU A 82 4.13 -12.19 -5.55
N ALA A 83 3.85 -10.88 -5.49
CA ALA A 83 4.90 -9.86 -5.48
C ALA A 83 5.73 -9.83 -4.18
N GLN A 84 5.24 -10.46 -3.11
CA GLN A 84 5.94 -10.71 -1.84
C GLN A 84 6.63 -12.07 -1.81
N GLN A 85 6.52 -12.91 -2.86
CA GLN A 85 7.35 -14.10 -2.98
C GLN A 85 8.80 -13.65 -2.97
N ALA A 86 9.54 -14.13 -1.96
CA ALA A 86 10.89 -13.73 -1.61
C ALA A 86 11.71 -13.39 -2.85
N LEU A 87 11.87 -12.09 -3.12
CA LEU A 87 12.87 -11.67 -4.08
C LEU A 87 14.22 -12.09 -3.45
N PRO A 88 15.16 -12.60 -4.25
CA PRO A 88 16.51 -12.82 -3.76
C PRO A 88 17.04 -11.50 -3.21
N GLY A 89 17.96 -11.58 -2.25
CA GLY A 89 18.57 -10.38 -1.70
C GLY A 89 19.18 -9.52 -2.82
N ILE A 90 18.66 -8.30 -3.01
CA ILE A 90 19.14 -7.37 -4.04
C ILE A 90 19.60 -6.06 -3.41
N SER A 91 20.65 -5.46 -3.95
CA SER A 91 21.06 -4.11 -3.57
C SER A 91 21.31 -3.26 -4.80
N PHE A 92 20.79 -2.03 -4.78
CA PHE A 92 20.97 -1.08 -5.87
C PHE A 92 21.10 0.34 -5.33
N VAL A 93 21.65 1.22 -6.16
CA VAL A 93 21.87 2.63 -5.82
C VAL A 93 20.73 3.47 -6.38
N VAL A 94 20.21 4.37 -5.55
CA VAL A 94 19.21 5.37 -5.90
C VAL A 94 19.71 6.76 -5.57
N ARG A 95 19.28 7.75 -6.32
CA ARG A 95 19.66 9.15 -6.08
C ARG A 95 18.57 9.86 -5.27
N SER A 96 18.96 10.47 -4.16
CA SER A 96 18.07 11.25 -3.30
C SER A 96 17.62 12.54 -4.02
N PRO A 97 16.60 13.24 -3.50
CA PRO A 97 16.19 14.55 -4.03
C PRO A 97 17.29 15.61 -3.92
N SER A 98 18.20 15.45 -2.94
CA SER A 98 19.38 16.31 -2.78
C SER A 98 20.54 15.93 -3.71
N GLY A 99 20.39 14.90 -4.54
CA GLY A 99 21.42 14.43 -5.46
C GLY A 99 22.42 13.42 -4.86
N ALA A 100 22.26 13.06 -3.58
CA ALA A 100 23.13 12.07 -2.93
C ALA A 100 22.83 10.66 -3.43
N GLU A 101 23.86 9.83 -3.55
CA GLU A 101 23.72 8.43 -3.92
C GLU A 101 23.53 7.58 -2.65
N LEU A 102 22.42 6.86 -2.61
CA LEU A 102 21.99 6.05 -1.47
C LEU A 102 21.85 4.60 -1.92
N ARG A 103 22.24 3.66 -1.06
CA ARG A 103 22.08 2.23 -1.34
C ARG A 103 20.82 1.71 -0.66
N PHE A 104 19.94 1.12 -1.44
CA PHE A 104 18.84 0.30 -0.94
C PHE A 104 19.27 -1.17 -0.92
N VAL A 105 18.88 -1.88 0.12
CA VAL A 105 19.12 -3.30 0.29
C VAL A 105 17.77 -3.95 0.58
N HIS A 106 17.44 -4.96 -0.22
CA HIS A 106 16.34 -5.88 0.03
C HIS A 106 16.93 -7.17 0.58
N GLU A 107 16.41 -7.64 1.72
CA GLU A 107 16.76 -8.94 2.25
C GLU A 107 15.80 -10.03 1.75
N GLU A 108 16.33 -11.21 1.45
CA GLU A 108 15.52 -12.33 1.00
C GLU A 108 14.46 -12.70 2.07
N GLY A 109 13.21 -12.78 1.65
CA GLY A 109 12.08 -13.08 2.54
C GLY A 109 11.54 -11.87 3.32
N ALA A 110 12.15 -10.68 3.19
CA ALA A 110 11.58 -9.45 3.71
C ALA A 110 10.45 -8.93 2.81
N ASN A 111 9.59 -8.06 3.34
CA ASN A 111 8.53 -7.42 2.54
C ASN A 111 9.10 -6.17 1.84
N PRO A 112 9.23 -6.18 0.51
CA PRO A 112 9.89 -5.11 -0.23
C PRO A 112 9.16 -3.77 -0.13
N ALA A 113 7.83 -3.78 0.04
CA ALA A 113 7.05 -2.56 0.21
C ALA A 113 7.32 -1.90 1.57
N VAL A 114 7.49 -2.69 2.62
CA VAL A 114 7.77 -2.20 3.98
C VAL A 114 9.18 -1.62 4.06
N GLU A 115 10.16 -2.28 3.45
CA GLU A 115 11.53 -1.78 3.36
C GLU A 115 11.60 -0.50 2.52
N ALA A 116 10.94 -0.47 1.36
CA ALA A 116 10.87 0.73 0.51
C ALA A 116 10.21 1.90 1.26
N GLN A 117 9.13 1.66 1.99
CA GLN A 117 8.47 2.68 2.81
C GLN A 117 9.40 3.22 3.90
N SER A 118 10.10 2.34 4.59
CA SER A 118 11.06 2.71 5.64
C SER A 118 12.20 3.54 5.07
N PHE A 119 12.76 3.12 3.94
CA PHE A 119 13.83 3.84 3.24
C PHE A 119 13.38 5.22 2.74
N CYS A 120 12.21 5.28 2.10
CA CYS A 120 11.62 6.53 1.62
C CYS A 120 11.35 7.51 2.77
N ARG A 121 10.89 7.04 3.93
CA ARG A 121 10.67 7.88 5.11
C ARG A 121 11.97 8.52 5.60
N VAL A 122 13.10 7.82 5.56
CA VAL A 122 14.38 8.34 6.08
C VAL A 122 15.07 9.28 5.08
N HIS A 123 14.94 9.00 3.79
CA HIS A 123 15.78 9.64 2.77
C HIS A 123 15.03 10.53 1.77
N TYR A 124 13.69 10.46 1.75
CA TYR A 124 12.83 11.12 0.79
C TYR A 124 11.64 11.82 1.48
N GLU A 125 11.84 12.39 2.68
CA GLU A 125 10.80 13.10 3.44
C GLU A 125 10.10 14.21 2.64
N SER A 126 10.82 14.84 1.70
CA SER A 126 10.28 15.88 0.84
C SER A 126 9.49 15.37 -0.37
N VAL A 127 9.37 14.05 -0.55
CA VAL A 127 8.67 13.39 -1.66
C VAL A 127 7.43 12.67 -1.13
N PRO A 128 6.25 12.79 -1.77
CA PRO A 128 5.08 12.04 -1.37
C PRO A 128 5.39 10.54 -1.28
N SER A 129 5.15 9.94 -0.11
CA SER A 129 5.60 8.57 0.21
C SER A 129 5.17 7.54 -0.84
N GLY A 130 3.93 7.63 -1.33
CA GLY A 130 3.41 6.75 -2.37
C GLY A 130 4.21 6.78 -3.68
N LYS A 131 4.70 7.96 -4.10
CA LYS A 131 5.50 8.09 -5.34
C LYS A 131 6.91 7.53 -5.16
N CYS A 132 7.50 7.71 -3.99
CA CYS A 132 8.81 7.14 -3.69
C CYS A 132 8.75 5.61 -3.63
N VAL A 133 7.78 5.05 -2.90
CA VAL A 133 7.62 3.60 -2.75
C VAL A 133 7.37 2.94 -4.10
N GLU A 134 6.50 3.51 -4.94
CA GLU A 134 6.26 2.98 -6.30
C GLU A 134 7.54 2.97 -7.15
N ALA A 135 8.34 4.03 -7.10
CA ALA A 135 9.60 4.11 -7.83
C ALA A 135 10.63 3.08 -7.31
N MET A 136 10.70 2.89 -6.00
CA MET A 136 11.58 1.89 -5.38
C MET A 136 11.22 0.47 -5.81
N LEU A 137 9.94 0.11 -5.79
CA LEU A 137 9.46 -1.20 -6.21
C LEU A 137 9.73 -1.46 -7.71
N LYS A 138 9.57 -0.44 -8.57
CA LYS A 138 9.95 -0.56 -9.99
C LYS A 138 11.45 -0.77 -10.19
N ASN A 139 12.29 -0.08 -9.41
CA ASN A 139 13.74 -0.25 -9.47
C ASN A 139 14.16 -1.64 -8.98
N MET A 140 13.53 -2.15 -7.92
CA MET A 140 13.72 -3.52 -7.45
C MET A 140 13.40 -4.55 -8.54
N GLN A 141 12.26 -4.40 -9.20
CA GLN A 141 11.85 -5.33 -10.25
C GLN A 141 12.83 -5.31 -11.45
N ARG A 142 13.37 -4.13 -11.79
CA ARG A 142 14.42 -4.01 -12.82
C ARG A 142 15.72 -4.70 -12.39
N ALA A 143 16.19 -4.42 -11.17
CA ALA A 143 17.41 -5.04 -10.64
C ALA A 143 17.28 -6.57 -10.57
N PHE A 144 16.09 -7.08 -10.25
CA PHE A 144 15.81 -8.51 -10.26
C PHE A 144 15.92 -9.13 -11.66
N VAL A 145 15.33 -8.48 -12.68
CA VAL A 145 15.45 -8.94 -14.07
C VAL A 145 16.90 -8.95 -14.54
N GLU A 146 17.68 -7.93 -14.18
CA GLU A 146 19.11 -7.85 -14.50
C GLU A 146 19.89 -9.02 -13.89
N VAL A 147 19.66 -9.33 -12.60
CA VAL A 147 20.29 -10.47 -11.92
C VAL A 147 19.90 -11.79 -12.58
N GLN A 148 18.61 -12.02 -12.88
CA GLN A 148 18.18 -13.25 -13.56
C GLN A 148 18.80 -13.41 -14.95
N SER A 149 18.92 -12.32 -15.71
CA SER A 149 19.53 -12.36 -17.04
C SER A 149 21.05 -12.56 -17.02
N ALA A 150 21.72 -12.31 -15.89
CA ALA A 150 23.16 -12.52 -15.73
C ALA A 150 23.54 -13.97 -15.40
N ASP A 151 22.58 -14.78 -14.91
CA ASP A 151 22.76 -16.19 -14.55
C ASP A 151 22.38 -17.18 -15.68
N THR A 152 22.07 -16.68 -16.88
CA THR A 152 21.74 -17.47 -18.10
C THR A 152 22.82 -17.34 -19.18
#